data_AF-A0A0T2I9Q0-F1
#
_entry.id   AF-A0A0T2I9Q0-F1
#
_cell.length_a   1.000
_cell.length_b   1.000
_cell.length_c   1.000
_cell.angle_alpha   90.00
_cell.angle_beta   90.00
_cell.angle_gamma   90.00
#
_symmetry.space_group_name_H-M   'P 1'
#
loop_
_entity.id
_entity.type
_entity.pdbx_description
1 polymer ?
#
loop_
_entity_poly.entity_id
_entity_poly.type
_entity_poly.pdbx_seq_one_letter_code
_entity_poly.pdbx_strand_id
1 'polypeptide(L)' 'MFVHWSGSPELAEDSNTAVMAHDYESPAIQLNGAIAGVMADALLSILNASGLRAEISEDEYRPYSLKVLRGRD' A
#
# COMPACT_ATOMS: atom_id res chain seq x y z
N MET A 1 11.48 0.63 -10.02
CA MET A 1 11.60 0.62 -8.54
C MET A 1 10.21 0.43 -7.97
N PHE A 2 10.05 -0.29 -6.86
CA PHE A 2 8.76 -0.36 -6.16
C PHE A 2 8.81 0.50 -4.90
N VAL A 3 7.74 1.23 -4.65
CA VAL A 3 7.54 2.03 -3.44
C VAL A 3 6.29 1.49 -2.75
N HIS A 4 6.38 1.25 -1.44
CA HIS A 4 5.23 0.90 -0.64
C HIS A 4 5.19 1.80 0.60
N TRP A 5 3.99 2.03 1.09
CA TRP A 5 3.79 2.55 2.43
C TRP A 5 3.83 1.39 3.42
N SER A 6 4.25 1.66 4.65
CA SER A 6 4.15 0.71 5.76
C SER A 6 3.46 1.39 6.92
N GLY A 7 2.43 0.74 7.45
CA GLY A 7 1.73 1.19 8.64
C GLY A 7 2.56 1.07 9.90
N SER A 8 1.96 1.48 11.02
CA SER A 8 2.60 1.28 12.31
C SER A 8 2.80 -0.23 12.55
N PRO A 9 3.90 -0.63 13.23
CA PRO A 9 4.16 -2.04 13.52
C PRO A 9 2.98 -2.73 14.23
N GLU A 10 2.29 -2.01 15.11
CA GLU A 10 1.17 -2.52 15.90
C GLU A 10 -0.03 -2.85 15.00
N LEU A 11 -0.42 -1.94 14.10
CA LEU A 11 -1.52 -2.21 13.16
C LEU A 11 -1.20 -3.36 12.20
N ALA A 12 0.07 -3.45 11.78
CA ALA A 12 0.52 -4.56 10.95
C ALA A 12 0.47 -5.91 11.70
N GLU A 13 0.87 -5.93 12.98
CA GLU A 13 0.81 -7.11 13.84
C GLU A 13 -0.63 -7.56 14.10
N ASP A 14 -1.52 -6.62 14.43
CA ASP A 14 -2.95 -6.90 14.67
C ASP A 14 -3.64 -7.44 13.40
N SER A 15 -3.39 -6.79 12.25
CA SER A 15 -3.92 -7.24 10.97
C SER A 15 -3.39 -8.63 10.58
N ASN A 16 -2.11 -8.91 10.81
CA ASN A 16 -1.52 -10.22 10.53
C ASN A 16 -2.09 -11.30 11.45
N THR A 17 -2.25 -11.00 12.74
CA THR A 17 -2.84 -11.91 13.72
C THR A 17 -4.26 -12.31 13.32
N ALA A 18 -5.08 -11.34 12.89
CA ALA A 18 -6.42 -11.61 12.38
C ALA A 18 -6.41 -12.50 11.11
N VAL A 19 -5.51 -12.23 10.16
CA VAL A 19 -5.35 -13.06 8.94
C VAL A 19 -4.97 -14.50 9.30
N MET A 20 -4.02 -14.69 10.22
CA MET A 20 -3.59 -16.01 10.68
C MET A 20 -4.70 -16.75 11.46
N ALA A 21 -5.62 -16.01 12.08
CA ALA A 21 -6.79 -16.57 12.75
C ALA A 21 -7.99 -16.82 11.82
N HIS A 22 -7.86 -16.53 10.52
CA HIS A 22 -8.96 -16.55 9.54
C HIS A 22 -10.12 -15.60 9.86
N ASP A 23 -9.87 -14.55 10.64
CA ASP A 23 -10.85 -13.50 10.96
C ASP A 23 -10.74 -12.33 9.97
N TYR A 24 -11.18 -12.55 8.73
CA TYR A 24 -11.05 -11.58 7.63
C TYR A 24 -11.95 -10.34 7.80
N GLU A 25 -12.93 -10.40 8.70
CA GLU A 25 -13.82 -9.28 9.03
C GLU A 25 -13.29 -8.43 10.19
N SER A 26 -12.09 -8.73 10.69
CA SER A 26 -11.45 -7.97 11.75
C SER A 26 -11.33 -6.49 11.39
N PRO A 27 -11.70 -5.56 12.29
CA PRO A 27 -11.49 -4.14 12.09
C PRO A 27 -10.03 -3.77 11.80
N ALA A 28 -9.06 -4.55 12.30
CA ALA A 28 -7.64 -4.32 12.03
C ALA A 28 -7.30 -4.52 10.55
N ILE A 29 -7.86 -5.55 9.90
CA ILE A 29 -7.67 -5.81 8.47
C ILE A 29 -8.31 -4.69 7.64
N GLN A 30 -9.55 -4.33 7.97
CA GLN A 30 -10.28 -3.27 7.28
C GLN A 30 -9.56 -1.92 7.39
N LEU A 31 -9.11 -1.57 8.61
CA LEU A 31 -8.39 -0.32 8.86
C LEU A 31 -7.04 -0.30 8.15
N ASN A 32 -6.26 -1.38 8.22
CA ASN A 32 -4.97 -1.48 7.55
C ASN A 32 -5.12 -1.34 6.03
N GLY A 33 -6.11 -2.02 5.43
CA GLY A 33 -6.43 -1.90 4.00
C GLY A 33 -6.86 -0.48 3.59
N ALA A 34 -7.73 0.15 4.38
CA ALA A 34 -8.21 1.51 4.11
C ALA A 34 -7.07 2.54 4.13
N ILE A 35 -6.17 2.46 5.13
CA ILE A 35 -5.02 3.36 5.19
C ILE A 35 -4.06 3.08 4.03
N ALA A 36 -3.76 1.81 3.75
CA ALA A 36 -2.87 1.45 2.65
C ALA A 36 -3.35 1.99 1.29
N GLY A 37 -4.66 1.91 1.02
CA GLY A 37 -5.28 2.48 -0.18
C GLY A 37 -5.09 3.99 -0.28
N VAL A 38 -5.47 4.74 0.77
CA VAL A 38 -5.32 6.20 0.80
C VAL A 38 -3.85 6.62 0.65
N MET A 39 -2.93 5.90 1.28
CA MET A 39 -1.50 6.19 1.22
C MET A 39 -0.92 5.89 -0.17
N ALA A 40 -1.39 4.85 -0.85
CA ALA A 40 -0.98 4.56 -2.23
C ALA A 40 -1.40 5.67 -3.19
N ASP A 41 -2.64 6.17 -3.08
CA ASP A 41 -3.14 7.28 -3.90
C ASP A 41 -2.35 8.59 -3.64
N ALA A 42 -2.05 8.86 -2.37
CA ALA A 42 -1.25 10.02 -1.98
C ALA A 42 0.18 9.93 -2.53
N LEU A 43 0.84 8.77 -2.38
CA LEU A 43 2.18 8.54 -2.90
C LEU A 43 2.24 8.60 -4.43
N LEU A 44 1.24 8.04 -5.12
CA LEU A 44 1.10 8.14 -6.57
C LEU A 44 1.07 9.62 -7.02
N SER A 45 0.26 10.43 -6.33
CA SER A 45 0.13 11.86 -6.61
C SER A 45 1.45 12.61 -6.39
N ILE A 46 2.15 12.34 -5.29
CA ILE A 46 3.46 12.95 -4.97
C ILE A 46 4.51 12.58 -6.02
N LEU A 47 4.63 11.30 -6.36
CA LEU A 47 5.60 10.82 -7.32
C LEU A 47 5.37 11.44 -8.70
N ASN A 48 4.12 11.47 -9.16
CA ASN A 48 3.77 12.09 -10.44
C ASN A 48 4.02 13.60 -10.45
N ALA A 49 3.69 14.31 -9.36
CA ALA A 49 3.99 15.74 -9.22
C ALA A 49 5.50 16.03 -9.21
N SER A 50 6.32 15.09 -8.72
CA SER A 50 7.79 15.19 -8.75
C SER A 50 8.43 14.87 -10.11
N GLY A 51 7.63 14.59 -11.15
CA GLY A 51 8.12 14.26 -12.50
C GLY A 51 8.49 12.79 -12.72
N LEU A 52 8.22 11.93 -11.72
CA LEU A 52 8.34 10.48 -11.88
C LEU A 52 7.07 9.92 -12.52
N ARG A 53 7.20 8.86 -13.32
CA ARG A 53 6.04 8.07 -13.74
C ARG A 53 5.83 6.92 -12.75
N ALA A 54 4.73 6.96 -12.01
CA ALA A 54 4.31 5.90 -11.10
C ALA A 54 2.94 5.34 -11.47
N GLU A 55 2.73 4.05 -11.21
CA GLU A 55 1.47 3.32 -11.43
C GLU A 55 1.19 2.39 -10.24
N ILE A 56 -0.09 2.12 -9.94
CA ILE A 56 -0.47 1.06 -8.99
C ILE A 56 -0.06 -0.29 -9.58
N SER A 57 0.57 -1.13 -8.77
CA SER A 57 0.98 -2.47 -9.17
C SER A 57 -0.25 -3.36 -9.38
N GLU A 58 -0.27 -4.07 -10.51
CA GLU A 58 -1.26 -5.12 -10.80
C GLU A 58 -0.89 -6.48 -10.15
N ASP A 59 0.23 -6.53 -9.43
CA ASP A 59 0.64 -7.71 -8.67
C ASP A 59 -0.31 -7.97 -7.49
N GLU A 60 -1.16 -8.99 -7.63
CA GLU A 60 -2.12 -9.42 -6.61
C GLU A 60 -1.47 -9.81 -5.28
N TYR A 61 -0.19 -10.20 -5.29
CA TYR A 61 0.55 -10.51 -4.07
C TYR A 61 1.12 -9.26 -3.37
N ARG A 62 0.99 -8.08 -4.00
CA ARG A 62 1.52 -6.80 -3.50
C ARG A 62 0.48 -5.68 -3.66
N PRO A 63 -0.68 -5.81 -3.01
CA PRO A 63 -1.71 -4.78 -3.06
C PRO A 63 -1.13 -3.43 -2.60
N TYR A 64 -1.60 -2.35 -3.24
CA TYR A 64 -1.23 -0.97 -2.93
C TYR A 64 0.26 -0.61 -3.14
N SER A 65 1.07 -1.53 -3.68
CA SER A 65 2.44 -1.21 -4.07
C SER A 65 2.44 -0.36 -5.33
N LEU A 66 3.36 0.61 -5.40
CA LEU A 66 3.54 1.48 -6.56
C LEU A 66 4.76 1.05 -7.36
N LYS A 67 4.60 0.92 -8.68
CA LYS A 67 5.71 0.69 -9.61
C LYS A 67 6.13 2.02 -10.23
N VAL A 68 7.40 2.36 -10.05
CA VAL A 68 8.02 3.58 -10.59
C VAL A 68 8.88 3.21 -11.79
N LEU A 69 8.54 3.79 -12.95
CA LEU A 69 9.08 3.42 -14.27
C LEU A 69 10.29 4.25 -14.74
N ARG A 70 10.67 5.29 -13.98
CA ARG A 70 11.61 6.43 -14.26
C ARG A 70 10.91 7.72 -14.69
N GLY A 71 11.53 8.85 -14.36
CA GLY A 71 11.05 10.22 -14.66
C GLY A 71 11.33 10.64 -16.09
N ARG A 72 10.66 11.71 -16.56
CA ARG A 72 10.81 12.24 -17.93
C ARG A 72 12.29 12.53 -18.25
N ASP A 73 12.70 12.12 -19.46
CA ASP A 73 13.93 12.59 -20.11
C ASP A 73 13.91 14.12 -20.29
#